data_AF-A0A914ZBL7-F1
#
_entry.id   AF-A0A914ZBL7-F1
#
_cell.length_a   1.000
_cell.length_b   1.000
_cell.length_c   1.000
_cell.angle_alpha   90.00
_cell.angle_beta   90.00
_cell.angle_gamma   90.00
#
_symmetry.space_group_name_H-M   'P 1'
#
loop_
_entity.id
_entity.type
_entity.pdbx_description
1 polymer ?
#
loop_
_entity_poly.entity_id
_entity_poly.type
_entity_poly.pdbx_seq_one_letter_code
_entity_poly.pdbx_strand_id
1 'polypeptide(L)'
;MHLSIFTVIFGITVFVEIYAHTELNDDYAIVHTYPAGYVNGISKRNCTSDNAIIDKLLNGTGYSKFRVPSDTGVDVSVEFWMETVNTIDELSNDFEMDLYINERVRVKGPCFMDLSNFPMDVQTCNLIYESFIYNSQEVRMRWNPAAENPVAVTGRILLPDYNLIGIKNFIKAMPYPAG
;
A
#
# COMPACT_ATOMS: atom_id res chain seq x y z
N MET A 1 0.69 -43.61 -13.41
CA MET A 1 0.72 -42.19 -13.79
C MET A 1 -0.48 -41.50 -13.19
N HIS A 2 -0.33 -40.84 -12.04
CA HIS A 2 -1.28 -39.82 -11.61
C HIS A 2 -0.46 -38.72 -10.94
N LEU A 3 -0.22 -37.64 -11.68
CA LEU A 3 0.45 -36.45 -11.18
C LEU A 3 -0.49 -35.78 -10.19
N SER A 4 -0.12 -35.79 -8.91
CA SER A 4 -0.63 -34.84 -7.93
C SER A 4 -0.09 -33.47 -8.32
N ILE A 5 -0.85 -32.73 -9.14
CA ILE A 5 -0.58 -31.31 -9.38
C ILE A 5 -0.94 -30.60 -8.08
N PHE A 6 0.07 -30.24 -7.28
CA PHE A 6 -0.06 -29.10 -6.40
C PHE A 6 -0.43 -27.93 -7.31
N THR A 7 -1.69 -27.48 -7.24
CA THR A 7 -2.12 -26.29 -7.98
C THR A 7 -1.27 -25.13 -7.47
N VAL A 8 -0.28 -24.72 -8.27
CA VAL A 8 0.47 -23.50 -8.00
C VAL A 8 -0.50 -22.34 -8.27
N ILE A 9 -0.89 -21.64 -7.22
CA ILE A 9 -1.75 -20.46 -7.32
C ILE A 9 -0.83 -19.26 -7.45
N PHE A 10 -1.06 -18.40 -8.44
CA PHE A 10 -0.28 -17.18 -8.58
C PHE A 10 -0.94 -16.05 -7.80
N GLY A 11 -0.33 -15.62 -6.70
CA GLY A 11 -0.72 -14.45 -5.91
C GLY A 11 -0.53 -13.16 -6.73
N ILE A 12 -1.56 -12.33 -6.87
CA ILE A 12 -1.39 -10.97 -7.41
C ILE A 12 -1.07 -10.06 -6.23
N THR A 13 0.20 -9.72 -6.11
CA THR A 13 0.73 -8.94 -5.00
C THR A 13 1.20 -7.59 -5.50
N VAL A 14 0.99 -6.57 -4.69
CA VAL A 14 1.31 -5.19 -5.01
C VAL A 14 2.66 -4.85 -4.39
N PHE A 15 3.56 -4.28 -5.20
CA PHE A 15 4.94 -3.96 -4.83
C PHE A 15 5.19 -2.47 -4.90
N VAL A 16 5.94 -1.97 -3.93
CA VAL A 16 6.53 -0.64 -3.93
C VAL A 16 8.04 -0.79 -3.73
N GLU A 17 8.83 -0.29 -4.67
CA GLU A 17 10.28 -0.18 -4.57
C GLU A 17 10.66 1.27 -4.29
N ILE A 18 11.46 1.48 -3.25
CA ILE A 18 11.94 2.77 -2.79
C ILE A 18 13.46 2.80 -3.04
N TYR A 19 13.94 3.85 -3.70
CA TYR A 19 15.35 4.04 -4.00
C TYR A 19 15.87 5.25 -3.22
N ALA A 20 16.94 5.07 -2.45
CA ALA A 20 17.55 6.13 -1.64
C ALA A 20 19.07 6.14 -1.79
N HIS A 21 19.70 7.31 -1.78
CA HIS A 21 21.16 7.45 -1.74
C HIS A 21 21.61 8.34 -0.59
N THR A 22 22.86 8.22 -0.24
CA THR A 22 23.61 9.16 0.59
C THR A 22 24.09 10.33 -0.30
N GLU A 23 23.69 11.57 0.01
CA GLU A 23 24.27 12.77 -0.62
C GLU A 23 24.67 13.80 0.45
N LEU A 24 25.86 14.38 0.27
CA LEU A 24 26.33 15.59 0.96
C LEU A 24 25.86 16.83 0.18
N ASN A 25 24.65 17.31 0.46
CA ASN A 25 24.30 18.73 0.50
C ASN A 25 22.79 18.93 0.71
N ASP A 26 22.47 19.63 1.80
CA ASP A 26 21.16 20.20 2.06
C ASP A 26 20.92 21.40 1.14
N ASP A 27 20.21 21.20 0.03
CA ASP A 27 19.26 22.23 -0.44
C ASP A 27 18.34 21.71 -1.55
N TYR A 28 17.11 21.32 -1.20
CA TYR A 28 15.95 21.60 -2.05
C TYR A 28 14.62 21.42 -1.32
N ALA A 29 13.89 22.52 -1.19
CA ALA A 29 12.59 22.58 -0.54
C ALA A 29 11.45 23.01 -1.51
N ILE A 30 10.82 22.12 -2.28
CA ILE A 30 9.48 22.34 -2.89
C ILE A 30 8.28 22.40 -1.91
N VAL A 31 7.72 23.57 -1.68
CA VAL A 31 6.42 23.74 -0.99
C VAL A 31 5.31 23.67 -2.03
N HIS A 32 4.34 22.77 -1.87
CA HIS A 32 3.06 22.84 -2.61
C HIS A 32 1.95 23.34 -1.68
N THR A 33 1.28 24.41 -2.09
CA THR A 33 0.11 25.00 -1.42
C THR A 33 -1.16 24.59 -2.17
N TYR A 34 -2.16 24.06 -1.46
CA TYR A 34 -3.51 23.86 -1.99
C TYR A 34 -4.43 25.02 -1.55
N PRO A 35 -5.30 25.55 -2.42
CA PRO A 35 -6.30 26.53 -2.02
C PRO A 35 -7.49 25.86 -1.32
N ALA A 36 -7.97 26.47 -0.24
CA ALA A 36 -9.19 26.07 0.46
C ALA A 36 -10.43 26.52 -0.32
N GLY A 37 -11.23 25.55 -0.79
CA GLY A 37 -12.54 25.78 -1.39
C GLY A 37 -13.65 25.85 -0.33
N TYR A 38 -14.45 26.91 -0.38
CA TYR A 38 -15.64 27.17 0.44
C TYR A 38 -16.86 26.46 -0.14
N VAL A 39 -17.57 25.64 0.66
CA VAL A 39 -18.81 24.97 0.25
C VAL A 39 -19.99 25.50 1.08
N ASN A 40 -20.95 26.11 0.39
CA ASN A 40 -22.18 26.64 0.97
C ASN A 40 -23.16 25.52 1.35
N GLY A 41 -23.84 25.73 2.48
CA GLY A 41 -24.72 24.77 3.14
C GLY A 41 -25.89 24.27 2.30
N ILE A 42 -26.14 22.95 2.40
CA ILE A 42 -27.27 22.27 1.79
C ILE A 42 -28.40 22.11 2.82
N SER A 43 -29.60 22.52 2.41
CA SER A 43 -30.89 22.33 3.07
C SER A 43 -31.04 20.96 3.76
N LYS A 44 -31.52 20.96 5.00
CA LYS A 44 -31.80 19.76 5.81
C LYS A 44 -32.75 18.83 5.05
N ARG A 45 -32.22 17.71 4.55
CA ARG A 45 -33.02 16.60 4.02
C ARG A 45 -33.66 15.80 5.16
N ASN A 46 -34.83 15.24 4.89
CA ASN A 46 -35.50 14.31 5.79
C ASN A 46 -34.79 12.94 5.69
N CYS A 47 -33.74 12.77 6.49
CA CYS A 47 -32.87 11.60 6.43
C CYS A 47 -33.39 10.48 7.34
N THR A 48 -33.30 9.24 6.87
CA THR A 48 -33.44 8.04 7.71
C THR A 48 -32.27 7.96 8.68
N SER A 49 -32.49 7.41 9.88
CA SER A 49 -31.43 7.23 10.86
C SER A 49 -30.44 6.15 10.43
N ASP A 50 -29.17 6.36 10.77
CA ASP A 50 -28.09 5.42 10.43
C ASP A 50 -28.35 4.02 10.99
N ASN A 51 -28.90 3.92 12.21
CA ASN A 51 -29.25 2.64 12.83
C ASN A 51 -30.28 1.86 11.99
N ALA A 52 -31.29 2.53 11.44
CA ALA A 52 -32.31 1.87 10.62
C ALA A 52 -31.75 1.40 9.27
N ILE A 53 -30.74 2.08 8.73
CA ILE A 53 -30.03 1.67 7.52
C ILE A 53 -29.13 0.47 7.84
N ILE A 54 -28.33 0.55 8.91
CA ILE A 54 -27.42 -0.51 9.35
C ILE A 54 -28.19 -1.80 9.63
N ASP A 55 -29.29 -1.73 10.37
CA ASP A 55 -30.10 -2.91 10.70
C ASP A 55 -30.66 -3.57 9.43
N LYS A 56 -31.06 -2.79 8.42
CA LYS A 56 -31.54 -3.32 7.16
C LYS A 56 -30.44 -3.96 6.31
N LEU A 57 -29.22 -3.44 6.39
CA LEU A 57 -28.07 -3.99 5.68
C LEU A 57 -27.60 -5.30 6.33
N LEU A 58 -27.63 -5.37 7.67
CA LEU A 58 -27.11 -6.49 8.45
C LEU A 58 -28.13 -7.61 8.68
N ASN A 59 -29.41 -7.27 8.88
CA ASN A 59 -30.47 -8.23 9.18
C ASN A 59 -31.49 -8.31 8.04
N GLY A 60 -31.58 -9.49 7.40
CA GLY A 60 -32.57 -9.80 6.36
C GLY A 60 -32.05 -9.91 4.92
N THR A 61 -30.74 -9.72 4.70
CA THR A 61 -30.10 -9.77 3.38
C THR A 61 -29.26 -11.04 3.14
N GLY A 62 -29.02 -11.85 4.18
CA GLY A 62 -28.10 -13.00 4.12
C GLY A 62 -26.62 -12.62 4.25
N TYR A 63 -26.31 -11.39 4.68
CA TYR A 63 -24.94 -10.91 4.88
C TYR A 63 -24.18 -11.75 5.91
N SER A 64 -22.93 -12.12 5.60
CA SER A 64 -22.01 -12.80 6.51
C SER A 64 -20.65 -12.13 6.49
N LYS A 65 -20.15 -11.74 7.68
CA LYS A 65 -18.81 -11.15 7.84
C LYS A 65 -17.68 -12.16 7.60
N PHE A 66 -17.96 -13.46 7.63
CA PHE A 66 -16.94 -14.52 7.55
C PHE A 66 -16.69 -15.03 6.13
N ARG A 67 -17.33 -14.44 5.11
CA ARG A 67 -17.19 -14.88 3.72
C ARG A 67 -16.91 -13.69 2.81
N VAL A 68 -16.11 -13.96 1.78
CA VAL A 68 -15.95 -13.01 0.68
C VAL A 68 -17.30 -12.79 -0.03
N PRO A 69 -17.54 -11.60 -0.59
CA PRO A 69 -18.79 -11.27 -1.27
C PRO A 69 -19.16 -12.15 -2.47
N SER A 70 -18.18 -12.83 -3.10
CA SER A 70 -18.36 -13.64 -4.30
C SER A 70 -17.52 -14.91 -4.27
N ASP A 71 -18.07 -16.01 -4.75
CA ASP A 71 -17.37 -17.29 -4.91
C ASP A 71 -16.30 -17.25 -6.03
N THR A 72 -16.39 -16.28 -6.94
CA THR A 72 -15.40 -16.06 -8.02
C THR A 72 -14.24 -15.15 -7.59
N GLY A 73 -14.22 -14.77 -6.32
CA GLY A 73 -13.31 -13.78 -5.75
C GLY A 73 -13.66 -12.34 -6.08
N VAL A 74 -12.93 -11.43 -5.43
CA VAL A 74 -13.13 -9.99 -5.45
C VAL A 74 -11.82 -9.28 -5.76
N ASP A 75 -11.89 -8.24 -6.59
CA ASP A 75 -10.78 -7.33 -6.83
C ASP A 75 -10.80 -6.21 -5.77
N VAL A 76 -9.71 -6.07 -5.02
CA VAL A 76 -9.52 -5.02 -4.01
C VAL A 76 -8.56 -3.99 -4.58
N SER A 77 -9.07 -2.79 -4.80
CA SER A 77 -8.28 -1.66 -5.26
C SER A 77 -7.68 -0.92 -4.07
N VAL A 78 -6.36 -0.73 -4.09
CA VAL A 78 -5.61 -0.03 -3.03
C VAL A 78 -4.90 1.21 -3.57
N GLU A 79 -4.70 2.17 -2.69
CA GLU A 79 -3.99 3.41 -2.93
C GLU A 79 -3.22 3.75 -1.66
N PHE A 80 -1.94 4.07 -1.79
CA PHE A 80 -1.06 4.35 -0.68
C PHE A 80 -0.70 5.82 -0.66
N TRP A 81 -0.80 6.40 0.53
CA TRP A 81 -0.37 7.77 0.81
C TRP A 81 0.82 7.69 1.77
N MET A 82 2.03 7.85 1.22
CA MET A 82 3.25 7.83 1.98
C MET A 82 3.41 9.16 2.74
N GLU A 83 3.49 9.07 4.07
CA GLU A 83 3.71 10.24 4.92
C GLU A 83 5.21 10.52 5.05
N THR A 84 5.99 9.48 5.38
CA THR A 84 7.44 9.58 5.54
C THR A 84 8.10 8.20 5.45
N VAL A 85 9.40 8.18 5.16
CA VAL A 85 10.28 7.04 5.44
C VAL A 85 11.04 7.42 6.72
N ASN A 86 10.91 6.61 7.77
CA ASN A 86 11.42 6.94 9.09
C ASN A 86 12.92 6.61 9.20
N THR A 87 13.30 5.39 8.83
CA THR A 87 14.66 4.88 8.98
C THR A 87 14.99 3.91 7.86
N ILE A 88 16.26 3.88 7.48
CA ILE A 88 16.89 2.84 6.66
C ILE A 88 18.10 2.38 7.47
N ASP A 89 18.14 1.11 7.86
CA ASP A 89 19.16 0.57 8.76
C ASP A 89 20.05 -0.44 8.03
N GLU A 90 21.32 -0.07 7.86
CA GLU A 90 22.35 -0.85 7.18
C GLU A 90 22.82 -2.08 7.96
N LEU A 91 22.70 -2.05 9.28
CA LEU A 91 23.13 -3.15 10.13
C LEU A 91 22.14 -4.31 10.07
N SER A 92 20.84 -3.98 10.03
CA SER A 92 19.76 -4.96 9.98
C SER A 92 19.24 -5.24 8.57
N ASN A 93 19.61 -4.44 7.57
CA ASN A 93 19.07 -4.49 6.20
C ASN A 93 17.55 -4.30 6.16
N ASP A 94 17.04 -3.36 6.95
CA ASP A 94 15.61 -3.06 7.01
C ASP A 94 15.29 -1.58 6.84
N PHE A 95 14.03 -1.29 6.53
CA PHE A 95 13.50 0.07 6.50
C PHE A 95 12.19 0.15 7.27
N GLU A 96 11.91 1.32 7.84
CA GLU A 96 10.63 1.64 8.47
C GLU A 96 10.00 2.86 7.82
N MET A 97 8.70 2.81 7.60
CA MET A 97 7.95 3.93 7.00
C MET A 97 6.53 4.02 7.54
N ASP A 98 5.96 5.22 7.46
CA ASP A 98 4.56 5.49 7.80
C ASP A 98 3.76 5.71 6.51
N LEU A 99 2.72 4.92 6.31
CA LEU A 99 1.78 5.07 5.20
C LEU A 99 0.33 5.08 5.67
N TYR A 100 -0.51 5.65 4.83
CA TYR A 100 -1.95 5.62 4.97
C TYR A 100 -2.57 4.87 3.79
N ILE A 101 -3.33 3.81 4.09
CA ILE A 101 -4.11 3.04 3.10
C ILE A 101 -5.60 3.31 3.34
N ASN A 102 -6.11 2.80 4.46
CA ASN A 102 -7.41 3.13 5.05
C ASN A 102 -7.25 3.74 6.45
N GLU A 103 -6.17 3.36 7.12
CA GLU A 103 -5.70 3.89 8.39
C GLU A 103 -4.19 4.08 8.32
N ARG A 104 -3.63 4.81 9.30
CA ARG A 104 -2.19 5.00 9.40
C ARG A 104 -1.55 3.73 9.92
N VAL A 105 -0.61 3.18 9.16
CA VAL A 105 0.17 2.00 9.51
C VAL A 105 1.66 2.31 9.42
N ARG A 106 2.41 1.84 10.42
CA ARG A 106 3.88 1.80 10.37
C ARG A 106 4.29 0.43 9.88
N VAL A 107 5.00 0.38 8.77
CA VAL A 107 5.49 -0.87 8.18
C VAL A 107 6.99 -0.94 8.25
N LYS A 108 7.47 -2.17 8.39
CA LYS A 108 8.88 -2.52 8.36
C LYS A 108 9.08 -3.57 7.29
N GLY A 109 10.08 -3.39 6.44
CA GLY A 109 10.35 -4.30 5.34
C GLY A 109 11.84 -4.47 5.07
N PRO A 110 12.20 -5.42 4.19
CA PRO A 110 13.59 -5.63 3.81
C PRO A 110 14.09 -4.50 2.91
N CYS A 111 15.33 -4.09 3.13
CA CYS A 111 16.06 -3.23 2.21
C CYS A 111 17.29 -3.95 1.68
N PHE A 112 17.42 -4.03 0.35
CA PHE A 112 18.60 -4.57 -0.28
C PHE A 112 19.67 -3.48 -0.36
N MET A 113 20.80 -3.76 0.27
CA MET A 113 21.89 -2.80 0.39
C MET A 113 23.14 -3.25 -0.35
N ASP A 114 23.66 -2.37 -1.21
CA ASP A 114 24.85 -2.62 -2.00
C ASP A 114 25.93 -1.59 -1.63
N LEU A 115 26.71 -1.94 -0.60
CA LEU A 115 27.76 -1.08 -0.04
C LEU A 115 29.04 -1.03 -0.92
N SER A 116 28.99 -1.51 -2.17
CA SER A 116 30.16 -1.56 -3.06
C SER A 116 30.73 -0.18 -3.39
N ASN A 117 29.91 0.87 -3.31
CA ASN A 117 30.29 2.25 -3.58
C ASN A 117 30.20 3.15 -2.34
N PHE A 118 30.34 2.58 -1.14
CA PHE A 118 30.24 3.34 0.11
C PHE A 118 31.20 4.55 0.14
N PRO A 119 30.76 5.75 0.57
CA PRO A 119 29.45 6.11 1.12
C PRO A 119 28.52 6.80 0.09
N MET A 120 28.62 6.48 -1.21
CA MET A 120 27.81 7.07 -2.30
C MET A 120 26.98 5.99 -3.01
N ASP A 121 26.49 5.03 -2.22
CA ASP A 121 25.73 3.88 -2.66
C ASP A 121 24.21 4.15 -2.69
N VAL A 122 23.51 3.32 -3.45
CA VAL A 122 22.05 3.41 -3.62
C VAL A 122 21.41 2.19 -2.98
N GLN A 123 20.56 2.43 -1.99
CA GLN A 123 19.78 1.39 -1.34
C GLN A 123 18.42 1.21 -2.03
N THR A 124 17.99 -0.04 -2.15
CA THR A 124 16.70 -0.40 -2.76
C THR A 124 15.84 -1.14 -1.73
N CYS A 125 14.81 -0.47 -1.25
CA CYS A 125 13.90 -1.02 -0.24
C CYS A 125 12.58 -1.48 -0.85
N ASN A 126 12.10 -2.66 -0.43
CA ASN A 126 10.96 -3.31 -1.08
C ASN A 126 9.81 -3.49 -0.08
N LEU A 127 8.66 -2.90 -0.38
CA LEU A 127 7.41 -3.15 0.31
C LEU A 127 6.53 -4.09 -0.51
N ILE A 128 6.02 -5.13 0.15
CA ILE A 128 5.12 -6.12 -0.40
C ILE A 128 3.80 -6.03 0.34
N TYR A 129 2.69 -5.82 -0.37
CA TYR A 129 1.35 -5.79 0.22
C TYR A 129 0.45 -6.85 -0.40
N GLU A 130 0.01 -7.80 0.42
CA GLU A 130 -0.83 -8.93 0.04
C GLU A 130 -1.84 -9.32 1.12
N SER A 131 -2.85 -10.10 0.73
CA SER A 131 -3.80 -10.69 1.69
C SER A 131 -3.13 -11.82 2.45
N PHE A 132 -3.16 -11.76 3.77
CA PHE A 132 -2.57 -12.82 4.61
C PHE A 132 -3.40 -14.12 4.61
N ILE A 133 -4.74 -14.00 4.61
CA ILE A 133 -5.65 -15.15 4.81
C ILE A 133 -6.21 -15.67 3.48
N TYR A 134 -6.42 -14.79 2.51
CA TYR A 134 -7.08 -15.13 1.25
C TYR A 134 -6.07 -15.36 0.14
N ASN A 135 -6.36 -16.35 -0.71
CA ASN A 135 -5.57 -16.60 -1.91
C ASN A 135 -5.97 -15.64 -3.05
N SER A 136 -5.25 -15.68 -4.18
CA SER A 136 -5.56 -14.81 -5.33
C SER A 136 -6.76 -15.21 -6.18
N GLN A 137 -7.33 -16.39 -5.96
CA GLN A 137 -8.62 -16.75 -6.56
C GLN A 137 -9.77 -16.06 -5.81
N GLU A 138 -9.59 -15.81 -4.51
CA GLU A 138 -10.57 -15.17 -3.62
C GLU A 138 -10.38 -13.65 -3.54
N VAL A 139 -9.14 -13.16 -3.40
CA VAL A 139 -8.83 -11.75 -3.24
C VAL A 139 -7.69 -11.36 -4.17
N ARG A 140 -7.97 -10.42 -5.08
CA ARG A 140 -7.00 -9.91 -6.05
C ARG A 140 -6.69 -8.46 -5.73
N MET A 141 -5.51 -8.22 -5.17
CA MET A 141 -5.07 -6.86 -4.87
C MET A 141 -4.58 -6.17 -6.14
N ARG A 142 -5.02 -4.92 -6.35
CA ARG A 142 -4.64 -4.11 -7.51
C ARG A 142 -4.50 -2.65 -7.10
N TRP A 143 -3.68 -1.90 -7.84
CA TRP A 143 -3.69 -0.45 -7.72
C TRP A 143 -5.02 0.14 -8.19
N ASN A 144 -5.49 1.18 -7.49
CA ASN A 144 -6.68 1.92 -7.86
C ASN A 144 -6.50 2.52 -9.27
N PRO A 145 -7.28 2.10 -10.29
CA PRO A 145 -7.13 2.60 -11.65
C PRO A 145 -7.57 4.04 -11.81
N ALA A 146 -8.33 4.59 -10.85
CA ALA A 146 -8.73 6.00 -10.85
C ALA A 146 -7.64 6.92 -10.29
N ALA A 147 -6.65 6.39 -9.59
CA ALA A 147 -5.53 7.16 -9.07
C ALA A 147 -4.44 7.29 -10.16
N GLU A 148 -4.02 8.53 -10.44
CA GLU A 148 -2.91 8.79 -11.37
C GLU A 148 -1.59 8.26 -10.80
N ASN A 149 -1.38 8.45 -9.49
CA ASN A 149 -0.24 7.94 -8.74
C ASN A 149 -0.77 7.10 -7.57
N PRO A 150 -0.79 5.75 -7.68
CA PRO A 150 -1.37 4.89 -6.64
C PRO A 150 -0.47 4.76 -5.40
N VAL A 151 0.78 5.26 -5.48
CA VAL A 151 1.65 5.52 -4.34
C VAL A 151 1.96 7.02 -4.34
N ALA A 152 1.11 7.80 -3.69
CA ALA A 152 1.26 9.24 -3.58
C ALA A 152 2.10 9.59 -2.36
N VAL A 153 2.87 10.67 -2.44
CA VAL A 153 3.60 11.21 -1.29
C VAL A 153 2.87 12.45 -0.80
N THR A 154 2.49 12.46 0.48
CA THR A 154 1.66 13.54 1.05
C THR A 154 2.50 14.77 1.43
N GLY A 155 3.83 14.63 1.56
CA GLY A 155 4.74 15.72 1.95
C GLY A 155 6.19 15.51 1.48
N ARG A 156 7.13 16.20 2.11
CA ARG A 156 8.57 15.89 1.92
C ARG A 156 8.92 14.69 2.77
N ILE A 157 9.64 13.74 2.18
CA ILE A 157 10.25 12.65 2.92
C ILE A 157 11.64 13.12 3.32
N LEU A 158 11.86 13.28 4.62
CA LEU A 158 13.16 13.61 5.19
C LEU A 158 13.66 12.37 5.90
N LEU A 159 14.72 11.80 5.35
CA LEU A 159 15.43 10.68 5.92
C LEU A 159 16.69 11.24 6.63
N PRO A 160 17.10 10.70 7.79
CA PRO A 160 18.22 11.26 8.55
C PRO A 160 19.56 11.19 7.81
N ASP A 161 19.83 10.05 7.17
CA ASP A 161 21.12 9.72 6.57
C ASP A 161 21.04 9.55 5.04
N TYR A 162 19.83 9.68 4.48
CA TYR A 162 19.52 9.35 3.08
C TYR A 162 18.66 10.42 2.42
N ASN A 163 18.70 10.47 1.10
CA ASN A 163 17.78 11.22 0.27
C ASN A 163 16.98 10.27 -0.62
N LEU A 164 15.66 10.49 -0.70
CA LEU A 164 14.79 9.69 -1.55
C LEU A 164 14.99 10.09 -3.03
N ILE A 165 15.40 9.11 -3.85
CA ILE A 165 15.62 9.29 -5.29
C ILE A 165 14.31 9.08 -6.06
N GLY A 166 13.55 8.06 -5.68
CA GLY A 166 12.35 7.70 -6.40
C GLY A 166 11.59 6.53 -5.81
N ILE A 167 10.36 6.39 -6.29
CA ILE A 167 9.42 5.34 -5.88
C ILE A 167 8.91 4.69 -7.16
N LYS A 168 8.91 3.37 -7.21
CA LYS A 168 8.27 2.59 -8.29
C LYS A 168 7.21 1.70 -7.70
N ASN A 169 6.07 1.63 -8.37
CA ASN A 169 4.98 0.75 -8.00
C ASN A 169 4.70 -0.24 -9.16
N PHE A 170 4.54 -1.51 -8.85
CA PHE A 170 4.16 -2.52 -9.84
C PHE A 170 3.34 -3.63 -9.20
N ILE A 171 2.72 -4.44 -10.05
CA ILE A 171 1.99 -5.63 -9.66
C ILE A 171 2.83 -6.81 -10.12
N LYS A 172 3.06 -7.78 -9.24
CA LYS A 172 3.80 -9.00 -9.58
C LYS A 172 2.97 -10.22 -9.22
N ALA A 173 2.87 -11.13 -10.18
CA ALA A 173 2.28 -12.44 -9.97
C ALA A 173 3.36 -13.38 -9.39
N MET A 174 3.18 -13.83 -8.15
CA MET A 174 4.11 -14.76 -7.49
C MET A 174 3.48 -16.14 -7.32
N PRO A 175 4.20 -17.23 -7.66
CA PRO A 175 3.71 -18.58 -7.41
C PRO A 175 3.73 -18.87 -5.91
N TYR A 176 2.58 -19.17 -5.33
CA TYR A 176 2.45 -19.62 -3.95
C TYR A 176 1.95 -21.07 -3.90
N PRO A 177 2.50 -21.90 -3.00
CA PRO A 177 1.88 -23.17 -2.68
C PRO A 177 0.51 -22.88 -2.05
N ALA A 178 -0.54 -23.47 -2.61
CA ALA A 178 -1.85 -23.46 -1.97
C ALA A 178 -1.71 -24.11 -0.58
N GLY A 179 -2.15 -23.41 0.46
CA GLY A 179 -2.23 -23.93 1.83
C GLY A 179 -3.21 -25.08 1.97
#